data_AF-A0A939WIN9-F1
#
_entry.id   AF-A0A939WIN9-F1
#
_cell.length_a   1.000
_cell.length_b   1.000
_cell.length_c   1.000
_cell.angle_alpha   90.00
_cell.angle_beta   90.00
_cell.angle_gamma   90.00
#
_symmetry.space_group_name_H-M   'P 1'
#
loop_
_entity.id
_entity.type
_entity.pdbx_description
1 polymer ?
#
loop_
_entity_poly.entity_id
_entity_poly.type
_entity_poly.pdbx_seq_one_letter_code
_entity_poly.pdbx_strand_id
1 'polypeptide(L)'
;PFKIVSCDAKNRDSIKSDTMPEILNFLAENLPIIDNAIIDGLNRNALAAHESIKSDIDRIRKGCSEICGGSKQGYDFVHDIRNKLAQVLEGIREIMKEKTLKPDMEWENEVDRIHEEVKKWINNGCGYGSENDLNDAITNEIRLKHSQPADVINGCRTKFREEWEKMDLHLEKRIAKMLCDIMDSMKNVLNSFVPERENDELKSVRKQIMDFAERMESRYEYADEEEALASLSNTLRRIAKFDLQFRFHLEPMLQAATSLLLANELPTTNDVNAAPELLKELNKKLLRAADDYADGMKKSTSLSGAAIEKKIRLLKQSGISEIMAKDIAEMLKESASSAQSFCPARIFAAVIETFEDAFIRSKDAEKAISVIAKEWENELRPTPDEKTRLTNEARGSLCSLKI
;
A
#
# COMPACT_ATOMS: atom_id res chain seq x y z
N PRO A 1 -38.47 -57.23 20.32
CA PRO A 1 -39.88 -57.62 20.55
C PRO A 1 -40.76 -56.40 20.25
N PHE A 2 -41.80 -56.55 19.45
CA PHE A 2 -42.69 -55.44 19.12
C PHE A 2 -43.73 -55.29 20.24
N LYS A 3 -43.84 -54.10 20.84
CA LYS A 3 -44.91 -53.77 21.79
C LYS A 3 -46.03 -53.10 21.00
N ILE A 4 -47.17 -53.79 20.87
CA ILE A 4 -48.35 -53.24 20.19
C ILE A 4 -49.16 -52.47 21.23
N VAL A 5 -49.31 -51.16 21.00
CA VAL A 5 -50.16 -50.29 21.83
C VAL A 5 -51.48 -50.11 21.10
N SER A 6 -52.57 -50.62 21.66
CA SER A 6 -53.93 -50.46 21.13
C SER A 6 -54.67 -49.35 21.86
N CYS A 7 -55.21 -48.38 21.10
CA CYS A 7 -56.05 -47.30 21.59
C CYS A 7 -57.26 -47.09 20.67
N ASP A 8 -58.31 -46.42 21.17
CA ASP A 8 -59.46 -46.03 20.34
C ASP A 8 -59.13 -44.75 19.55
N ALA A 9 -58.93 -44.90 18.24
CA ALA A 9 -58.60 -43.80 17.34
C ALA A 9 -59.70 -42.71 17.24
N LYS A 10 -60.93 -42.97 17.69
CA LYS A 10 -62.02 -41.98 17.70
C LYS A 10 -62.05 -41.14 18.97
N ASN A 11 -61.32 -41.54 20.02
CA ASN A 11 -61.29 -40.84 21.31
C ASN A 11 -59.94 -40.14 21.51
N ARG A 12 -59.93 -38.82 21.30
CA ARG A 12 -58.73 -37.97 21.41
C ARG A 12 -58.02 -38.09 22.76
N ASP A 13 -58.79 -38.22 23.84
CA ASP A 13 -58.23 -38.31 25.18
C ASP A 13 -57.58 -39.67 25.42
N SER A 14 -58.18 -40.76 24.93
CA SER A 14 -57.59 -42.11 24.96
C SER A 14 -56.29 -42.20 24.16
N ILE A 15 -56.22 -41.58 22.98
CA ILE A 15 -54.94 -41.52 22.24
C ILE A 15 -53.88 -40.82 23.10
N LYS A 16 -54.20 -39.68 23.70
CA LYS A 16 -53.22 -38.92 24.50
C LYS A 16 -52.84 -39.62 25.80
N SER A 17 -53.79 -40.23 26.51
CA SER A 17 -53.55 -40.89 27.79
C SER A 17 -52.90 -42.26 27.63
N ASP A 18 -53.25 -43.01 26.58
CA ASP A 18 -52.91 -44.43 26.50
C ASP A 18 -51.72 -44.69 25.57
N THR A 19 -51.49 -43.84 24.56
CA THR A 19 -50.35 -44.01 23.65
C THR A 19 -49.14 -43.15 24.03
N MET A 20 -49.37 -41.93 24.50
CA MET A 20 -48.27 -40.98 24.71
C MET A 20 -47.31 -41.42 25.83
N PRO A 21 -47.76 -41.90 27.00
CA PRO A 21 -46.85 -42.39 28.04
C PRO A 21 -46.03 -43.59 27.58
N GLU A 22 -46.62 -44.48 26.79
CA GLU A 22 -45.94 -45.66 26.24
C GLU A 22 -44.88 -45.29 25.20
N ILE A 23 -45.18 -44.32 24.33
CA ILE A 23 -44.20 -43.77 23.38
C ILE A 23 -43.07 -43.06 24.15
N LEU A 24 -43.40 -42.26 25.18
CA LEU A 24 -42.40 -41.54 25.98
C LEU A 24 -41.53 -42.50 26.80
N ASN A 25 -42.10 -43.56 27.39
CA ASN A 25 -41.34 -44.58 28.09
C ASN A 25 -40.44 -45.36 27.12
N PHE A 26 -40.96 -45.75 25.95
CA PHE A 26 -40.16 -46.40 24.92
C PHE A 26 -39.01 -45.49 24.46
N LEU A 27 -39.27 -44.20 24.22
CA LEU A 27 -38.23 -43.25 23.88
C LEU A 27 -37.23 -43.07 25.02
N ALA A 28 -37.66 -43.00 26.28
CA ALA A 28 -36.78 -42.86 27.43
C ALA A 28 -35.88 -44.09 27.64
N GLU A 29 -36.41 -45.30 27.44
CA GLU A 29 -35.66 -46.55 27.53
C GLU A 29 -34.65 -46.71 26.38
N ASN A 30 -35.00 -46.22 25.18
CA ASN A 30 -34.17 -46.40 23.99
C ASN A 30 -33.30 -45.17 23.66
N LEU A 31 -33.53 -44.01 24.30
CA LEU A 31 -32.75 -42.80 24.10
C LEU A 31 -31.24 -43.06 24.28
N PRO A 32 -30.79 -43.73 25.36
CA PRO A 32 -29.38 -43.99 25.55
C PRO A 32 -28.77 -44.86 24.43
N ILE A 33 -29.57 -45.77 23.87
CA ILE A 33 -29.13 -46.65 22.77
C ILE A 33 -29.00 -45.83 21.48
N ILE A 34 -29.97 -44.96 21.19
CA ILE A 34 -29.97 -44.07 20.02
C ILE A 34 -28.81 -43.06 20.13
N ASP A 35 -28.64 -42.45 21.30
CA ASP A 35 -27.56 -41.49 21.57
C ASP A 35 -26.19 -42.16 21.43
N ASN A 36 -26.00 -43.34 22.00
CA ASN A 36 -24.75 -44.09 21.83
C ASN A 36 -24.50 -44.46 20.37
N ALA A 37 -25.53 -44.87 19.62
CA ALA A 37 -25.38 -45.18 18.19
C ALA A 37 -25.01 -43.94 17.35
N ILE A 38 -25.56 -42.77 17.68
CA ILE A 38 -25.22 -41.49 17.04
C ILE A 38 -23.78 -41.09 17.40
N ILE A 39 -23.40 -41.17 18.67
CA ILE A 39 -22.05 -40.86 19.16
C ILE A 39 -21.02 -41.78 18.50
N ASP A 40 -21.28 -43.09 18.44
CA ASP A 40 -20.40 -44.06 17.78
C ASP A 40 -20.30 -43.84 16.27
N GLY A 41 -21.39 -43.37 15.64
CA GLY A 41 -21.39 -42.94 14.24
C GLY A 41 -20.52 -41.70 14.01
N LEU A 42 -20.68 -40.69 14.85
CA LEU A 42 -19.89 -39.45 14.82
C LEU A 42 -18.41 -39.73 15.07
N ASN A 43 -18.08 -40.57 16.05
CA ASN A 43 -16.70 -40.95 16.35
C ASN A 43 -16.04 -41.69 15.18
N ARG A 44 -16.76 -42.62 14.53
CA ARG A 44 -16.26 -43.30 13.32
C ARG A 44 -16.02 -42.34 12.17
N ASN A 45 -16.95 -41.40 11.93
CA ASN A 45 -16.79 -40.40 10.88
C ASN A 45 -15.63 -39.45 11.18
N ALA A 46 -15.45 -39.04 12.44
CA ALA A 46 -14.34 -38.20 12.88
C ALA A 46 -12.99 -38.93 12.71
N LEU A 47 -12.92 -40.22 13.07
CA LEU A 47 -11.74 -41.06 12.85
C LEU A 47 -11.43 -41.20 11.36
N ALA A 48 -12.42 -41.50 10.52
CA ALA A 48 -12.24 -41.62 9.08
C ALA A 48 -11.78 -40.30 8.45
N ALA A 49 -12.34 -39.17 8.87
CA ALA A 49 -11.90 -37.84 8.43
C ALA A 49 -10.47 -37.55 8.89
N HIS A 50 -10.12 -37.90 10.14
CA HIS A 50 -8.76 -37.74 10.66
C HIS A 50 -7.75 -38.58 9.87
N GLU A 51 -8.07 -39.85 9.58
CA GLU A 51 -7.23 -40.72 8.75
C GLU A 51 -7.10 -40.23 7.31
N SER A 52 -8.18 -39.72 6.72
CA SER A 52 -8.15 -39.09 5.38
C SER A 52 -7.23 -37.87 5.36
N ILE A 53 -7.40 -36.95 6.32
CA ILE A 53 -6.55 -35.75 6.44
C ILE A 53 -5.09 -36.16 6.65
N LYS A 54 -4.84 -37.16 7.49
CA LYS A 54 -3.48 -37.67 7.73
C LYS A 54 -2.86 -38.27 6.47
N SER A 55 -3.62 -39.07 5.71
CA SER A 55 -3.20 -39.61 4.43
C SER A 55 -2.89 -38.51 3.41
N ASP A 56 -3.72 -37.47 3.34
CA ASP A 56 -3.51 -36.33 2.45
C ASP A 56 -2.26 -35.54 2.85
N ILE A 57 -2.05 -35.31 4.14
CA ILE A 57 -0.81 -34.69 4.67
C ILE A 57 0.42 -35.53 4.34
N ASP A 58 0.36 -36.86 4.51
CA ASP A 58 1.48 -37.75 4.19
C ASP A 58 1.76 -37.78 2.67
N ARG A 59 0.73 -37.69 1.84
CA ARG A 59 0.87 -37.57 0.38
C ARG A 59 1.50 -36.24 -0.02
N ILE A 60 1.08 -35.13 0.58
CA ILE A 60 1.69 -33.81 0.39
C ILE A 60 3.15 -33.85 0.84
N ARG A 61 3.43 -34.41 2.02
CA ARG A 61 4.78 -34.54 2.56
C ARG A 61 5.67 -35.38 1.64
N LYS A 62 5.16 -36.49 1.11
CA LYS A 62 5.90 -37.32 0.16
C LYS A 62 6.20 -36.54 -1.12
N GLY A 63 5.22 -35.82 -1.67
CA GLY A 63 5.41 -34.92 -2.81
C GLY A 63 6.46 -33.84 -2.53
N CYS A 64 6.41 -33.18 -1.36
CA CYS A 64 7.42 -32.21 -0.95
C CYS A 64 8.80 -32.85 -0.75
N SER A 65 8.90 -34.03 -0.15
CA SER A 65 10.19 -34.72 0.04
C SER A 65 10.80 -35.22 -1.27
N GLU A 66 9.98 -35.58 -2.25
CA GLU A 66 10.41 -35.92 -3.60
C GLU A 66 10.85 -34.66 -4.37
N ILE A 67 10.30 -33.48 -4.05
CA ILE A 67 10.77 -32.18 -4.55
C ILE A 67 12.09 -31.75 -3.85
N CYS A 68 12.24 -32.04 -2.56
CA CYS A 68 13.39 -31.60 -1.76
C CYS A 68 14.58 -32.59 -1.74
N GLY A 69 14.36 -33.86 -2.12
CA GLY A 69 15.35 -34.94 -1.99
C GLY A 69 16.38 -35.05 -3.12
N GLY A 70 16.22 -34.30 -4.21
CA GLY A 70 17.20 -34.21 -5.29
C GLY A 70 17.78 -32.81 -5.36
N SER A 71 19.09 -32.65 -5.23
CA SER A 71 19.81 -31.36 -5.28
C SER A 71 19.66 -30.55 -6.59
N LYS A 72 18.86 -31.04 -7.54
CA LYS A 72 18.42 -30.32 -8.74
C LYS A 72 17.00 -29.73 -8.60
N GLN A 73 16.06 -30.43 -7.96
CA GLN A 73 14.65 -30.00 -7.90
C GLN A 73 14.40 -28.81 -6.96
N GLY A 74 15.16 -28.69 -5.87
CA GLY A 74 15.11 -27.49 -5.02
C GLY A 74 15.62 -26.23 -5.73
N TYR A 75 16.63 -26.39 -6.59
CA TYR A 75 17.13 -25.31 -7.45
C TYR A 75 16.09 -24.93 -8.51
N ASP A 76 15.47 -25.93 -9.15
CA ASP A 76 14.40 -25.71 -10.14
C ASP A 76 13.19 -24.98 -9.52
N PHE A 77 12.81 -25.32 -8.28
CA PHE A 77 11.70 -24.65 -7.58
C PHE A 77 12.01 -23.18 -7.23
N VAL A 78 13.20 -22.90 -6.70
CA VAL A 78 13.64 -21.53 -6.39
C VAL A 78 13.74 -20.69 -7.65
N HIS A 79 14.27 -21.28 -8.72
CA HIS A 79 14.36 -20.66 -10.02
C HIS A 79 12.97 -20.37 -10.61
N ASP A 80 12.01 -21.29 -10.46
CA ASP A 80 10.62 -21.11 -10.86
C ASP A 80 9.92 -19.99 -10.09
N ILE A 81 10.10 -19.90 -8.77
CA ILE A 81 9.56 -18.80 -7.95
C ILE A 81 10.15 -17.47 -8.43
N ARG A 82 11.47 -17.41 -8.61
CA ARG A 82 12.16 -16.21 -9.10
C ARG A 82 11.63 -15.79 -10.47
N ASN A 83 11.48 -16.72 -11.40
CA ASN A 83 10.99 -16.45 -12.75
C ASN A 83 9.53 -15.99 -12.74
N LYS A 84 8.68 -16.58 -11.87
CA LYS A 84 7.30 -16.11 -11.68
C LYS A 84 7.25 -14.71 -11.09
N LEU A 85 8.05 -14.42 -10.05
CA LEU A 85 8.16 -13.07 -9.48
C LEU A 85 8.64 -12.07 -10.54
N ALA A 86 9.62 -12.45 -11.35
CA ALA A 86 10.15 -11.63 -12.44
C ALA A 86 9.08 -11.32 -13.48
N GLN A 87 8.35 -12.35 -13.93
CA GLN A 87 7.28 -12.20 -14.89
C GLN A 87 6.16 -11.29 -14.38
N VAL A 88 5.76 -11.46 -13.12
CA VAL A 88 4.67 -10.65 -12.54
C VAL A 88 5.11 -9.20 -12.35
N LEU A 89 6.31 -8.95 -11.80
CA LEU A 89 6.82 -7.59 -11.61
C LEU A 89 7.11 -6.88 -12.94
N GLU A 90 7.65 -7.59 -13.94
CA GLU A 90 7.79 -7.10 -15.32
C GLU A 90 6.41 -6.71 -15.88
N GLY A 91 5.37 -7.50 -15.63
CA GLY A 91 3.99 -7.16 -16.00
C GLY A 91 3.52 -5.83 -15.42
N ILE A 92 3.77 -5.58 -14.13
CA ILE A 92 3.47 -4.27 -13.50
C ILE A 92 4.29 -3.15 -14.17
N ARG A 93 5.58 -3.39 -14.40
CA ARG A 93 6.47 -2.41 -15.02
C ARG A 93 5.98 -2.03 -16.41
N GLU A 94 5.60 -3.00 -17.24
CA GLU A 94 5.11 -2.75 -18.60
C GLU A 94 3.76 -2.01 -18.59
N ILE A 95 2.85 -2.35 -17.68
CA ILE A 95 1.60 -1.58 -17.48
C ILE A 95 1.92 -0.11 -17.13
N MET A 96 2.88 0.13 -16.25
CA MET A 96 3.27 1.49 -15.89
C MET A 96 4.02 2.20 -17.02
N LYS A 97 4.91 1.52 -17.76
CA LYS A 97 5.58 2.06 -18.94
C LYS A 97 4.57 2.44 -20.02
N GLU A 98 3.55 1.63 -20.27
CA GLU A 98 2.48 1.99 -21.22
C GLU A 98 1.74 3.27 -20.76
N LYS A 99 1.47 3.40 -19.46
CA LYS A 99 0.88 4.63 -18.90
C LYS A 99 1.78 5.86 -19.07
N THR A 100 3.10 5.68 -19.19
CA THR A 100 4.01 6.81 -19.46
C THR A 100 4.01 7.31 -20.89
N LEU A 101 3.57 6.48 -21.84
CA LEU A 101 3.53 6.82 -23.28
C LEU A 101 2.33 7.69 -23.63
N LYS A 102 1.31 7.71 -22.77
CA LYS A 102 0.07 8.47 -22.94
C LYS A 102 0.02 9.61 -21.91
N PRO A 103 -0.70 10.71 -22.18
CA PRO A 103 -1.03 11.68 -21.15
C PRO A 103 -1.70 10.99 -19.96
N ASP A 104 -1.29 11.36 -18.75
CA ASP A 104 -1.88 10.82 -17.52
C ASP A 104 -3.24 11.49 -17.30
N MET A 105 -4.26 11.00 -18.02
CA MET A 105 -5.61 11.56 -17.97
C MET A 105 -6.20 11.56 -16.55
N GLU A 106 -5.81 10.59 -15.71
CA GLU A 106 -6.23 10.53 -14.31
C GLU A 106 -5.68 11.74 -13.54
N TRP A 107 -4.39 12.06 -13.74
CA TRP A 107 -3.75 13.24 -13.18
C TRP A 107 -4.35 14.55 -13.72
N GLU A 108 -4.50 14.68 -15.04
CA GLU A 108 -5.01 15.90 -15.66
C GLU A 108 -6.43 16.23 -15.20
N ASN A 109 -7.30 15.21 -15.14
CA ASN A 109 -8.67 15.35 -14.64
C ASN A 109 -8.71 15.77 -13.17
N GLU A 110 -7.80 15.25 -12.34
CA GLU A 110 -7.72 15.64 -10.94
C GLU A 110 -7.20 17.06 -10.76
N VAL A 111 -6.19 17.46 -11.54
CA VAL A 111 -5.73 18.85 -11.60
C VAL A 111 -6.87 19.77 -11.99
N ASP A 112 -7.66 19.41 -13.00
CA ASP A 112 -8.85 20.19 -13.40
C ASP A 112 -9.90 20.28 -12.31
N ARG A 113 -10.19 19.16 -11.64
CA ARG A 113 -11.16 19.14 -10.54
C ARG A 113 -10.73 20.09 -9.43
N ILE A 114 -9.49 20.01 -8.97
CA ILE A 114 -8.96 20.87 -7.90
C ILE A 114 -8.88 22.32 -8.37
N HIS A 115 -8.49 22.56 -9.61
CA HIS A 115 -8.45 23.90 -10.20
C HIS A 115 -9.83 24.58 -10.19
N GLU A 116 -10.89 23.86 -10.59
CA GLU A 116 -12.26 24.37 -10.55
C GLU A 116 -12.75 24.59 -9.11
N GLU A 117 -12.36 23.75 -8.15
CA GLU A 117 -12.62 23.97 -6.74
C GLU A 117 -11.95 25.25 -6.22
N VAL A 118 -10.68 25.47 -6.56
CA VAL A 118 -9.92 26.67 -6.20
C VAL A 118 -10.56 27.92 -6.81
N LYS A 119 -10.99 27.87 -8.08
CA LYS A 119 -11.71 28.98 -8.72
C LYS A 119 -13.01 29.32 -7.99
N LYS A 120 -13.81 28.31 -7.66
CA LYS A 120 -15.04 28.50 -6.87
C LYS A 120 -14.73 29.08 -5.49
N TRP A 121 -13.68 28.59 -4.83
CA TRP A 121 -13.24 29.11 -3.54
C TRP A 121 -12.81 30.58 -3.62
N ILE A 122 -12.07 31.00 -4.65
CA ILE A 122 -11.70 32.41 -4.88
C ILE A 122 -12.97 33.26 -5.06
N ASN A 123 -13.87 32.84 -5.95
CA ASN A 123 -15.11 33.55 -6.26
C ASN A 123 -16.08 33.63 -5.06
N ASN A 124 -15.96 32.71 -4.09
CA ASN A 124 -16.76 32.70 -2.85
C ASN A 124 -16.07 33.48 -1.70
N GLY A 125 -15.09 34.34 -1.99
CA GLY A 125 -14.44 35.19 -0.99
C GLY A 125 -13.30 34.54 -0.23
N CYS A 126 -12.54 33.64 -0.87
CA CYS A 126 -11.28 33.08 -0.35
C CYS A 126 -11.37 32.52 1.09
N GLY A 127 -12.50 31.90 1.44
CA GLY A 127 -12.72 31.30 2.76
C GLY A 127 -13.09 32.29 3.87
N TYR A 128 -13.56 33.50 3.53
CA TYR A 128 -14.18 34.45 4.47
C TYR A 128 -15.71 34.34 4.52
N GLY A 129 -16.31 33.42 3.75
CA GLY A 129 -17.76 33.17 3.72
C GLY A 129 -18.43 33.79 2.50
N SER A 130 -18.09 35.05 2.19
CA SER A 130 -18.52 35.74 0.98
C SER A 130 -17.48 36.76 0.50
N GLU A 131 -17.64 37.23 -0.74
CA GLU A 131 -16.82 38.32 -1.29
C GLU A 131 -16.97 39.62 -0.47
N ASN A 132 -18.16 39.88 0.06
CA ASN A 132 -18.42 41.03 0.93
C ASN A 132 -17.66 40.90 2.26
N ASP A 133 -17.64 39.72 2.87
CA ASP A 133 -16.92 39.50 4.13
C ASP A 133 -15.41 39.68 3.95
N LEU A 134 -14.87 39.27 2.80
CA LEU A 134 -13.46 39.52 2.45
C LEU A 134 -13.21 41.02 2.22
N ASN A 135 -14.11 41.72 1.53
CA ASN A 135 -14.01 43.17 1.35
C ASN A 135 -14.04 43.91 2.69
N ASP A 136 -14.89 43.48 3.62
CA ASP A 136 -14.99 44.05 4.96
C ASP A 136 -13.72 43.77 5.77
N ALA A 137 -13.14 42.58 5.66
CA ALA A 137 -11.86 42.25 6.28
C ALA A 137 -10.72 43.15 5.77
N ILE A 138 -10.62 43.35 4.44
CA ILE A 138 -9.66 44.25 3.81
C ILE A 138 -9.86 45.69 4.31
N THR A 139 -11.10 46.17 4.29
CA THR A 139 -11.51 47.52 4.73
C THR A 139 -11.11 47.75 6.19
N ASN A 140 -11.39 46.78 7.06
CA ASN A 140 -11.06 46.85 8.47
C ASN A 140 -9.55 46.87 8.73
N GLU A 141 -8.76 46.07 8.01
CA GLU A 141 -7.31 46.05 8.17
C GLU A 141 -6.67 47.37 7.69
N ILE A 142 -7.09 47.91 6.53
CA ILE A 142 -6.63 49.22 6.04
C ILE A 142 -6.95 50.31 7.06
N ARG A 143 -8.17 50.30 7.63
CA ARG A 143 -8.59 51.28 8.64
C ARG A 143 -7.76 51.20 9.92
N LEU A 144 -7.43 50.00 10.38
CA LEU A 144 -6.72 49.78 11.65
C LEU A 144 -5.22 50.05 11.55
N LYS A 145 -4.58 49.64 10.44
CA LYS A 145 -3.13 49.69 10.29
C LYS A 145 -2.62 50.86 9.46
N HIS A 146 -3.50 51.55 8.72
CA HIS A 146 -3.13 52.60 7.75
C HIS A 146 -2.05 52.14 6.76
N SER A 147 -2.10 50.86 6.37
CA SER A 147 -1.14 50.21 5.49
C SER A 147 -1.87 49.20 4.59
N GLN A 148 -1.12 48.61 3.66
CA GLN A 148 -1.59 47.47 2.87
C GLN A 148 -2.11 46.34 3.81
N PRO A 149 -3.23 45.67 3.47
CA PRO A 149 -3.82 44.61 4.29
C PRO A 149 -3.03 43.30 4.16
N ALA A 150 -1.80 43.32 4.66
CA ALA A 150 -0.83 42.25 4.50
C ALA A 150 -1.27 40.96 5.19
N ASP A 151 -1.98 41.03 6.32
CA ASP A 151 -2.43 39.83 7.03
C ASP A 151 -3.55 39.13 6.26
N VAL A 152 -4.53 39.88 5.74
CA VAL A 152 -5.60 39.31 4.91
C VAL A 152 -5.01 38.69 3.64
N ILE A 153 -4.08 39.36 2.96
CA ILE A 153 -3.41 38.82 1.75
C ILE A 153 -2.62 37.54 2.10
N ASN A 154 -1.88 37.55 3.21
CA ASN A 154 -1.13 36.36 3.64
C ASN A 154 -2.06 35.21 4.06
N GLY A 155 -3.21 35.52 4.65
CA GLY A 155 -4.26 34.56 4.96
C GLY A 155 -4.83 33.91 3.69
N CYS A 156 -5.20 34.71 2.68
CA CYS A 156 -5.63 34.21 1.37
C CYS A 156 -4.55 33.36 0.71
N ARG A 157 -3.28 33.78 0.78
CA ARG A 157 -2.14 33.01 0.25
C ARG A 157 -2.02 31.64 0.92
N THR A 158 -2.12 31.58 2.25
CA THR A 158 -1.99 30.33 3.01
C THR A 158 -3.12 29.37 2.67
N LYS A 159 -4.37 29.84 2.72
CA LYS A 159 -5.54 29.04 2.34
C LYS A 159 -5.52 28.59 0.88
N PHE A 160 -5.05 29.45 -0.03
CA PHE A 160 -4.87 29.05 -1.43
C PHE A 160 -3.94 27.85 -1.54
N ARG A 161 -2.88 27.75 -0.73
CA ARG A 161 -2.02 26.56 -0.70
C ARG A 161 -2.76 25.34 -0.16
N GLU A 162 -3.47 25.49 0.95
CA GLU A 162 -4.27 24.41 1.57
C GLU A 162 -5.28 23.81 0.59
N GLU A 163 -5.90 24.63 -0.28
CA GLU A 163 -6.81 24.12 -1.31
C GLU A 163 -6.11 23.21 -2.33
N TRP A 164 -4.85 23.49 -2.67
CA TRP A 164 -4.04 22.64 -3.55
C TRP A 164 -3.44 21.41 -2.84
N GLU A 165 -3.34 21.41 -1.50
CA GLU A 165 -2.90 20.25 -0.73
C GLU A 165 -3.86 19.06 -0.85
N LYS A 166 -5.10 19.27 -1.28
CA LYS A 166 -6.01 18.18 -1.67
C LYS A 166 -5.41 17.24 -2.72
N MET A 167 -4.41 17.71 -3.48
CA MET A 167 -3.66 16.89 -4.41
C MET A 167 -2.83 15.79 -3.72
N ASP A 168 -2.37 16.01 -2.48
CA ASP A 168 -1.65 15.01 -1.70
C ASP A 168 -2.51 13.77 -1.50
N LEU A 169 -3.79 13.93 -1.17
CA LEU A 169 -4.71 12.81 -0.99
C LEU A 169 -4.85 11.96 -2.27
N HIS A 170 -4.84 12.59 -3.44
CA HIS A 170 -4.87 11.87 -4.71
C HIS A 170 -3.57 11.11 -4.96
N LEU A 171 -2.42 11.74 -4.72
CA LEU A 171 -1.11 11.09 -4.84
C LEU A 171 -0.98 9.91 -3.86
N GLU A 172 -1.40 10.08 -2.60
CA GLU A 172 -1.42 9.02 -1.58
C GLU A 172 -2.25 7.82 -2.03
N LYS A 173 -3.44 8.05 -2.59
CA LYS A 173 -4.29 6.98 -3.14
C LYS A 173 -3.60 6.24 -4.29
N ARG A 174 -2.90 6.95 -5.17
CA ARG A 174 -2.17 6.33 -6.29
C ARG A 174 -0.95 5.55 -5.81
N ILE A 175 -0.22 6.05 -4.80
CA ILE A 175 0.87 5.32 -4.16
C ILE A 175 0.32 4.05 -3.51
N ALA A 176 -0.77 4.17 -2.73
CA ALA A 176 -1.41 3.02 -2.08
C ALA A 176 -1.78 1.95 -3.11
N LYS A 177 -2.45 2.35 -4.20
CA LYS A 177 -2.79 1.45 -5.30
C LYS A 177 -1.57 0.77 -5.92
N MET A 178 -0.50 1.51 -6.21
CA MET A 178 0.74 0.95 -6.74
C MET A 178 1.35 -0.09 -5.78
N LEU A 179 1.40 0.23 -4.49
CA LEU A 179 1.92 -0.68 -3.47
C LEU A 179 1.03 -1.92 -3.29
N CYS A 180 -0.30 -1.76 -3.37
CA CYS A 180 -1.25 -2.86 -3.40
C CYS A 180 -1.01 -3.79 -4.60
N ASP A 181 -0.88 -3.23 -5.80
CA ASP A 181 -0.64 -3.99 -7.03
C ASP A 181 0.65 -4.83 -6.91
N ILE A 182 1.71 -4.26 -6.32
CA ILE A 182 2.97 -4.98 -6.03
C ILE A 182 2.74 -6.09 -5.01
N MET A 183 2.06 -5.81 -3.90
CA MET A 183 1.84 -6.80 -2.84
C MET A 183 0.93 -7.95 -3.29
N ASP A 184 -0.14 -7.67 -4.04
CA ASP A 184 -1.03 -8.70 -4.58
C ASP A 184 -0.30 -9.58 -5.60
N SER A 185 0.52 -8.94 -6.43
CA SER A 185 1.42 -9.62 -7.36
C SER A 185 2.41 -10.55 -6.66
N MET A 186 3.05 -10.09 -5.59
CA MET A 186 3.94 -10.91 -4.79
C MET A 186 3.18 -12.03 -4.06
N LYS A 187 2.00 -11.75 -3.52
CA LYS A 187 1.13 -12.73 -2.84
C LYS A 187 0.70 -13.85 -3.79
N ASN A 188 0.43 -13.56 -5.06
CA ASN A 188 0.09 -14.58 -6.05
C ASN A 188 1.21 -15.61 -6.28
N VAL A 189 2.46 -15.25 -5.99
CA VAL A 189 3.62 -16.15 -6.14
C VAL A 189 4.05 -16.74 -4.80
N LEU A 190 4.05 -15.94 -3.73
CA LEU A 190 4.56 -16.31 -2.40
C LEU A 190 3.47 -16.80 -1.43
N ASN A 191 2.20 -16.74 -1.83
CA ASN A 191 1.03 -17.19 -1.07
C ASN A 191 1.00 -16.64 0.37
N SER A 192 0.92 -17.52 1.36
CA SER A 192 0.74 -17.22 2.79
C SER A 192 1.90 -16.48 3.44
N PHE A 193 3.04 -16.36 2.75
CA PHE A 193 4.21 -15.65 3.29
C PHE A 193 3.97 -14.14 3.36
N VAL A 194 3.13 -13.62 2.46
CA VAL A 194 2.67 -12.23 2.49
C VAL A 194 1.52 -12.11 3.50
N PRO A 195 1.60 -11.24 4.54
CA PRO A 195 0.53 -11.04 5.50
C PRO A 195 -0.80 -10.68 4.82
N GLU A 196 -1.93 -11.03 5.42
CA GLU A 196 -3.22 -10.56 4.91
C GLU A 196 -3.35 -9.04 5.04
N ARG A 197 -4.00 -8.43 4.05
CA ARG A 197 -4.23 -6.98 4.02
C ARG A 197 -5.43 -6.65 4.90
N GLU A 198 -5.26 -5.68 5.80
CA GLU A 198 -6.37 -5.16 6.64
C GLU A 198 -7.29 -4.23 5.83
N ASN A 199 -6.71 -3.26 5.12
CA ASN A 199 -7.41 -2.34 4.21
C ASN A 199 -6.45 -1.75 3.14
N ASP A 200 -7.00 -1.03 2.16
CA ASP A 200 -6.25 -0.39 1.06
C ASP A 200 -5.73 1.03 1.38
N GLU A 201 -5.76 1.46 2.65
CA GLU A 201 -5.19 2.74 3.05
C GLU A 201 -3.66 2.69 3.01
N LEU A 202 -3.01 3.77 2.55
CA LEU A 202 -1.56 3.83 2.39
C LEU A 202 -0.80 3.39 3.65
N LYS A 203 -1.26 3.80 4.84
CA LYS A 203 -0.64 3.44 6.13
C LYS A 203 -0.69 1.93 6.40
N SER A 204 -1.82 1.29 6.10
CA SER A 204 -2.01 -0.16 6.24
C SER A 204 -1.11 -0.92 5.27
N VAL A 205 -1.10 -0.52 4.00
CA VAL A 205 -0.28 -1.17 2.97
C VAL A 205 1.22 -1.02 3.27
N ARG A 206 1.65 0.17 3.72
CA ARG A 206 3.03 0.39 4.19
C ARG A 206 3.39 -0.52 5.37
N LYS A 207 2.51 -0.63 6.36
CA LYS A 207 2.68 -1.53 7.50
C LYS A 207 2.80 -2.97 7.03
N GLN A 208 1.94 -3.42 6.12
CA GLN A 208 1.98 -4.77 5.55
C GLN A 208 3.32 -5.08 4.86
N ILE A 209 3.86 -4.15 4.06
CA ILE A 209 5.18 -4.31 3.41
C ILE A 209 6.30 -4.32 4.45
N MET A 210 6.21 -3.49 5.49
CA MET A 210 7.21 -3.43 6.57
C MET A 210 7.20 -4.73 7.39
N ASP A 211 6.02 -5.20 7.80
CA ASP A 211 5.84 -6.47 8.51
C ASP A 211 6.38 -7.64 7.68
N PHE A 212 6.18 -7.59 6.35
CA PHE A 212 6.74 -8.56 5.43
C PHE A 212 8.28 -8.51 5.38
N ALA A 213 8.86 -7.31 5.33
CA ALA A 213 10.31 -7.12 5.39
C ALA A 213 10.92 -7.55 6.74
N GLU A 214 10.22 -7.33 7.85
CA GLU A 214 10.66 -7.73 9.19
C GLU A 214 10.60 -9.25 9.39
N ARG A 215 9.56 -9.91 8.85
CA ARG A 215 9.49 -11.38 8.85
C ARG A 215 10.71 -12.00 8.15
N MET A 216 11.15 -11.40 7.04
CA MET A 216 12.37 -11.80 6.31
C MET A 216 13.69 -11.59 7.05
N GLU A 217 13.72 -10.93 8.22
CA GLU A 217 14.96 -10.74 9.00
C GLU A 217 14.98 -11.59 10.27
N SER A 218 13.81 -11.99 10.78
CA SER A 218 13.68 -12.51 12.15
C SER A 218 14.09 -13.98 12.40
N ARG A 219 14.63 -14.71 11.41
CA ARG A 219 14.59 -16.20 11.45
C ARG A 219 15.83 -16.96 10.95
N TYR A 220 17.05 -16.42 11.06
CA TYR A 220 18.21 -17.05 10.40
C TYR A 220 19.33 -17.51 11.34
N GLU A 221 19.86 -18.68 11.00
CA GLU A 221 20.90 -19.40 11.75
C GLU A 221 22.31 -19.16 11.14
N TYR A 222 22.39 -18.68 9.88
CA TYR A 222 23.63 -18.48 9.13
C TYR A 222 23.80 -17.04 8.63
N ALA A 223 25.00 -16.47 8.84
CA ALA A 223 25.32 -15.07 8.53
C ALA A 223 25.25 -14.70 7.04
N ASP A 224 25.47 -15.67 6.15
CA ASP A 224 25.47 -15.47 4.72
C ASP A 224 24.04 -15.52 4.13
N GLU A 225 23.09 -16.14 4.81
CA GLU A 225 21.65 -16.07 4.53
C GLU A 225 21.07 -14.73 5.02
N GLU A 226 21.53 -14.25 6.17
CA GLU A 226 21.16 -12.95 6.74
C GLU A 226 21.46 -11.78 5.79
N GLU A 227 22.66 -11.72 5.21
CA GLU A 227 23.04 -10.65 4.26
C GLU A 227 22.16 -10.62 3.01
N ALA A 228 21.85 -11.80 2.45
CA ALA A 228 21.03 -11.92 1.25
C ALA A 228 19.59 -11.44 1.51
N LEU A 229 19.01 -11.82 2.65
CA LEU A 229 17.67 -11.41 3.05
C LEU A 229 17.59 -9.95 3.45
N ALA A 230 18.63 -9.43 4.12
CA ALA A 230 18.74 -8.01 4.43
C ALA A 230 18.70 -7.15 3.14
N SER A 231 19.24 -7.64 2.02
CA SER A 231 19.15 -6.94 0.74
C SER A 231 17.69 -6.83 0.23
N LEU A 232 16.92 -7.91 0.29
CA LEU A 232 15.49 -7.91 -0.09
C LEU A 232 14.63 -7.11 0.89
N SER A 233 14.82 -7.30 2.20
CA SER A 233 14.08 -6.58 3.24
C SER A 233 14.31 -5.07 3.11
N ASN A 234 15.54 -4.64 2.84
CA ASN A 234 15.86 -3.23 2.63
C ASN A 234 15.20 -2.67 1.37
N THR A 235 15.06 -3.48 0.32
CA THR A 235 14.34 -3.09 -0.90
C THR A 235 12.84 -2.90 -0.62
N LEU A 236 12.24 -3.81 0.14
CA LEU A 236 10.84 -3.70 0.61
C LEU A 236 10.63 -2.47 1.51
N ARG A 237 11.56 -2.21 2.44
CA ARG A 237 11.53 -1.01 3.29
C ARG A 237 11.64 0.27 2.49
N ARG A 238 12.49 0.29 1.45
CA ARG A 238 12.65 1.46 0.57
C ARG A 238 11.36 1.75 -0.19
N ILE A 239 10.72 0.73 -0.77
CA ILE A 239 9.47 0.95 -1.49
C ILE A 239 8.31 1.29 -0.56
N ALA A 240 8.24 0.72 0.65
CA ALA A 240 7.25 1.13 1.66
C ALA A 240 7.42 2.61 2.07
N LYS A 241 8.65 3.09 2.13
CA LYS A 241 8.97 4.49 2.45
C LYS A 241 8.87 5.43 1.24
N PHE A 242 8.59 4.91 0.04
CA PHE A 242 8.39 5.76 -1.12
C PHE A 242 7.21 6.69 -0.87
N ASP A 243 7.43 7.97 -1.10
CA ASP A 243 6.46 9.02 -0.87
C ASP A 243 6.57 10.08 -1.95
N LEU A 244 5.42 10.60 -2.37
CA LEU A 244 5.34 11.66 -3.36
C LEU A 244 4.34 12.69 -2.85
N GLN A 245 4.88 13.72 -2.19
CA GLN A 245 4.08 14.78 -1.61
C GLN A 245 4.18 16.08 -2.43
N PHE A 246 3.05 16.72 -2.62
CA PHE A 246 2.84 18.06 -3.14
C PHE A 246 3.79 19.07 -2.50
N ARG A 247 3.85 19.11 -1.17
CA ARG A 247 4.70 20.07 -0.41
C ARG A 247 6.17 19.98 -0.78
N PHE A 248 6.69 18.79 -1.06
CA PHE A 248 8.10 18.63 -1.37
C PHE A 248 8.43 18.80 -2.86
N HIS A 249 7.50 18.46 -3.75
CA HIS A 249 7.79 18.37 -5.18
C HIS A 249 7.12 19.45 -6.02
N LEU A 250 5.97 19.99 -5.60
CA LEU A 250 5.11 20.89 -6.38
C LEU A 250 4.88 22.25 -5.70
N GLU A 251 5.03 22.35 -4.37
CA GLU A 251 4.91 23.61 -3.62
C GLU A 251 5.91 24.69 -4.08
N PRO A 252 7.17 24.41 -4.46
CA PRO A 252 8.07 25.47 -4.94
C PRO A 252 7.52 26.23 -6.16
N MET A 253 6.80 25.56 -7.05
CA MET A 253 6.12 26.20 -8.19
C MET A 253 4.95 27.06 -7.73
N LEU A 254 4.15 26.56 -6.77
CA LEU A 254 3.06 27.31 -6.19
C LEU A 254 3.56 28.53 -5.40
N GLN A 255 4.65 28.38 -4.67
CA GLN A 255 5.31 29.47 -3.95
C GLN A 255 5.81 30.53 -4.92
N ALA A 256 6.40 30.15 -6.05
CA ALA A 256 6.79 31.11 -7.08
C ALA A 256 5.56 31.87 -7.62
N ALA A 257 4.48 31.17 -7.98
CA ALA A 257 3.24 31.77 -8.47
C ALA A 257 2.59 32.71 -7.44
N THR A 258 2.56 32.31 -6.17
CA THR A 258 1.92 33.07 -5.08
C THR A 258 2.81 34.17 -4.48
N SER A 259 4.13 34.13 -4.68
CA SER A 259 5.03 35.20 -4.21
C SER A 259 4.80 36.51 -4.94
N LEU A 260 4.28 36.46 -6.18
CA LEU A 260 3.85 37.63 -6.95
C LEU A 260 2.70 38.40 -6.26
N LEU A 261 1.92 37.74 -5.39
CA LEU A 261 0.86 38.39 -4.60
C LEU A 261 1.43 39.35 -3.54
N LEU A 262 2.68 39.16 -3.10
CA LEU A 262 3.33 39.96 -2.07
C LEU A 262 4.33 40.99 -2.61
N ALA A 263 4.76 40.86 -3.87
CA ALA A 263 5.91 41.58 -4.42
C ALA A 263 5.64 43.02 -4.87
N ASN A 264 4.87 43.82 -4.11
CA ASN A 264 4.50 45.22 -4.45
C ASN A 264 3.67 45.40 -5.74
N GLU A 265 3.11 44.32 -6.31
CA GLU A 265 2.29 44.42 -7.53
C GLU A 265 0.80 44.64 -7.27
N LEU A 266 0.36 44.59 -6.02
CA LEU A 266 -0.97 45.02 -5.65
C LEU A 266 -0.94 46.54 -5.42
N PRO A 267 -1.99 47.28 -5.80
CA PRO A 267 -2.09 48.71 -5.54
C PRO A 267 -1.84 49.00 -4.06
N THR A 268 -0.82 49.79 -3.75
CA THR A 268 -0.60 50.28 -2.40
C THR A 268 -1.56 51.43 -2.16
N THR A 269 -2.48 51.24 -1.23
CA THR A 269 -3.49 52.24 -0.90
C THR A 269 -3.76 52.24 0.60
N ASN A 270 -3.80 53.45 1.16
CA ASN A 270 -4.24 53.69 2.53
C ASN A 270 -5.69 54.20 2.56
N ASP A 271 -6.33 54.32 1.39
CA ASP A 271 -7.71 54.75 1.26
C ASP A 271 -8.64 53.54 1.40
N VAL A 272 -9.53 53.62 2.40
CA VAL A 272 -10.56 52.61 2.67
C VAL A 272 -11.49 52.41 1.47
N ASN A 273 -11.71 53.45 0.67
CA ASN A 273 -12.56 53.37 -0.53
C ASN A 273 -11.92 52.55 -1.67
N ALA A 274 -10.62 52.28 -1.59
CA ALA A 274 -9.91 51.46 -2.57
C ALA A 274 -9.99 49.95 -2.27
N ALA A 275 -10.62 49.53 -1.16
CA ALA A 275 -10.78 48.12 -0.80
C ALA A 275 -11.45 47.26 -1.89
N PRO A 276 -12.54 47.71 -2.58
CA PRO A 276 -13.17 46.92 -3.64
C PRO A 276 -12.27 46.74 -4.87
N GLU A 277 -11.48 47.76 -5.22
CA GLU A 277 -10.54 47.68 -6.34
C GLU A 277 -9.37 46.74 -6.01
N LEU A 278 -8.86 46.81 -4.78
CA LEU A 278 -7.83 45.90 -4.29
C LEU A 278 -8.32 44.45 -4.29
N LEU A 279 -9.55 44.20 -3.85
CA LEU A 279 -10.18 42.88 -3.88
C LEU A 279 -10.29 42.34 -5.30
N LYS A 280 -10.73 43.16 -6.25
CA LYS A 280 -10.85 42.77 -7.66
C LYS A 280 -9.49 42.38 -8.26
N GLU A 281 -8.44 43.17 -8.00
CA GLU A 281 -7.08 42.84 -8.47
C GLU A 281 -6.48 41.63 -7.74
N LEU A 282 -6.78 41.43 -6.44
CA LEU A 282 -6.39 40.24 -5.70
C LEU A 282 -7.02 38.98 -6.30
N ASN A 283 -8.34 38.98 -6.53
CA ASN A 283 -9.06 37.85 -7.12
C ASN A 283 -8.52 37.52 -8.52
N LYS A 284 -8.29 38.54 -9.35
CA LYS A 284 -7.70 38.38 -10.68
C LYS A 284 -6.31 37.76 -10.64
N LYS A 285 -5.44 38.21 -9.72
CA LYS A 285 -4.09 37.62 -9.57
C LYS A 285 -4.14 36.19 -9.02
N LEU A 286 -5.04 35.89 -8.08
CA LEU A 286 -5.25 34.53 -7.56
C LEU A 286 -5.77 33.58 -8.65
N LEU A 287 -6.72 34.02 -9.46
CA LEU A 287 -7.25 33.23 -10.58
C LEU A 287 -6.15 32.96 -11.61
N ARG A 288 -5.37 33.98 -11.98
CA ARG A 288 -4.23 33.80 -12.88
C ARG A 288 -3.19 32.84 -12.31
N ALA A 289 -2.88 32.95 -11.01
CA ALA A 289 -1.96 32.04 -10.35
C ALA A 289 -2.50 30.60 -10.34
N ALA A 290 -3.82 30.41 -10.17
CA ALA A 290 -4.46 29.11 -10.26
C ALA A 290 -4.38 28.54 -11.68
N ASP A 291 -4.68 29.35 -12.71
CA ASP A 291 -4.57 28.96 -14.12
C ASP A 291 -3.13 28.58 -14.47
N ASP A 292 -2.16 29.46 -14.18
CA ASP A 292 -0.74 29.23 -14.44
C ASP A 292 -0.22 27.98 -13.71
N TYR A 293 -0.72 27.72 -12.51
CA TYR A 293 -0.33 26.55 -11.73
C TYR A 293 -0.97 25.25 -12.23
N ALA A 294 -2.25 25.26 -12.58
CA ALA A 294 -2.93 24.11 -13.17
C ALA A 294 -2.32 23.75 -14.52
N ASP A 295 -2.11 24.74 -15.39
CA ASP A 295 -1.37 24.60 -16.62
C ASP A 295 0.05 24.10 -16.35
N GLY A 296 0.69 24.67 -15.34
CA GLY A 296 1.96 24.21 -14.79
C GLY A 296 1.92 22.72 -14.51
N MET A 297 1.01 22.20 -13.68
CA MET A 297 0.94 20.78 -13.31
C MET A 297 0.64 19.83 -14.49
N LYS A 298 -0.18 20.27 -15.45
CA LYS A 298 -0.52 19.48 -16.63
C LYS A 298 0.63 19.46 -17.64
N LYS A 299 1.21 20.63 -17.89
CA LYS A 299 2.25 20.84 -18.89
C LYS A 299 3.64 20.54 -18.34
N SER A 300 3.84 20.63 -17.02
CA SER A 300 5.08 20.75 -16.21
C SER A 300 6.27 20.09 -16.87
N THR A 301 6.78 20.71 -17.90
CA THR A 301 8.00 20.34 -18.57
C THR A 301 9.12 20.66 -17.59
N SER A 302 9.76 19.63 -17.07
CA SER A 302 10.98 19.68 -16.25
C SER A 302 10.91 20.31 -14.86
N LEU A 303 11.76 19.78 -13.97
CA LEU A 303 12.17 20.46 -12.74
C LEU A 303 12.66 21.87 -13.08
N SER A 304 12.15 22.89 -12.39
CA SER A 304 12.72 24.23 -12.47
C SER A 304 14.23 24.17 -12.23
N GLY A 305 15.02 25.06 -12.85
CA GLY A 305 16.48 25.09 -12.66
C GLY A 305 16.90 25.10 -11.18
N ALA A 306 16.10 25.75 -10.33
CA ALA A 306 16.26 25.76 -8.88
C ALA A 306 15.99 24.39 -8.22
N ALA A 307 15.02 23.62 -8.71
CA ALA A 307 14.72 22.29 -8.21
C ALA A 307 15.77 21.24 -8.66
N ILE A 308 16.36 21.42 -9.85
CA ILE A 308 17.55 20.67 -10.30
C ILE A 308 18.73 20.98 -9.38
N GLU A 309 19.04 22.24 -9.12
CA GLU A 309 20.14 22.63 -8.21
C GLU A 309 19.93 22.11 -6.79
N LYS A 310 18.70 22.14 -6.27
CA LYS A 310 18.37 21.56 -4.96
C LYS A 310 18.61 20.04 -4.94
N LYS A 311 18.20 19.31 -5.98
CA LYS A 311 18.45 17.86 -6.11
C LYS A 311 19.94 17.54 -6.22
N ILE A 312 20.72 18.33 -6.98
CA ILE A 312 22.19 18.19 -7.03
C ILE A 312 22.78 18.34 -5.63
N ARG A 313 22.32 19.33 -4.86
CA ARG A 313 22.78 19.57 -3.50
C ARG A 313 22.49 18.38 -2.58
N LEU A 314 21.31 17.78 -2.69
CA LEU A 314 20.91 16.60 -1.93
C LEU A 314 21.71 15.37 -2.33
N LEU A 315 21.95 15.15 -3.63
CA LEU A 315 22.77 14.03 -4.13
C LEU A 315 24.24 14.12 -3.65
N LYS A 316 24.78 15.34 -3.58
CA LYS A 316 26.11 15.59 -2.99
C LYS A 316 26.12 15.29 -1.49
N GLN A 317 25.04 15.60 -0.76
CA GLN A 317 24.91 15.30 0.67
C GLN A 317 24.79 13.79 0.95
N SER A 318 24.31 12.98 -0.01
CA SER A 318 24.23 11.53 0.11
C SER A 318 25.55 10.77 -0.18
N GLY A 319 26.67 11.48 -0.37
CA GLY A 319 27.99 10.85 -0.53
C GLY A 319 28.29 10.32 -1.94
N ILE A 320 27.47 10.67 -2.94
CA ILE A 320 27.71 10.34 -4.35
C ILE A 320 28.88 11.21 -4.87
N SER A 321 29.75 10.65 -5.71
CA SER A 321 30.88 11.37 -6.28
C SER A 321 30.42 12.61 -7.07
N GLU A 322 31.22 13.68 -7.06
CA GLU A 322 30.86 14.93 -7.73
C GLU A 322 30.66 14.77 -9.24
N ILE A 323 31.34 13.79 -9.84
CA ILE A 323 31.23 13.41 -11.25
C ILE A 323 29.87 12.72 -11.50
N MET A 324 29.51 11.70 -10.70
CA MET A 324 28.18 11.05 -10.83
C MET A 324 27.03 12.01 -10.53
N ALA A 325 27.18 12.91 -9.54
CA ALA A 325 26.16 13.90 -9.25
C ALA A 325 25.98 14.90 -10.40
N LYS A 326 27.06 15.22 -11.13
CA LYS A 326 27.00 16.02 -12.37
C LYS A 326 26.38 15.26 -13.53
N ASP A 327 26.75 14.00 -13.75
CA ASP A 327 26.19 13.19 -14.84
C ASP A 327 24.68 12.95 -14.64
N ILE A 328 24.24 12.67 -13.40
CA ILE A 328 22.82 12.57 -13.05
C ILE A 328 22.11 13.92 -13.27
N ALA A 329 22.77 15.03 -12.98
CA ALA A 329 22.22 16.37 -13.21
C ALA A 329 22.11 16.71 -14.70
N GLU A 330 23.08 16.27 -15.50
CA GLU A 330 23.13 16.48 -16.93
C GLU A 330 22.08 15.60 -17.63
N MET A 331 21.90 14.35 -17.19
CA MET A 331 20.77 13.50 -17.59
C MET A 331 19.41 14.08 -17.18
N LEU A 332 19.29 14.67 -15.98
CA LEU A 332 18.08 15.37 -15.53
C LEU A 332 17.83 16.66 -16.33
N LYS A 333 18.88 17.32 -16.84
CA LYS A 333 18.79 18.48 -17.74
C LYS A 333 18.44 18.07 -19.16
N GLU A 334 19.02 16.99 -19.68
CA GLU A 334 18.75 16.49 -21.03
C GLU A 334 17.33 15.93 -21.13
N SER A 335 16.88 15.18 -20.11
CA SER A 335 15.47 14.75 -19.96
C SER A 335 14.52 15.91 -19.73
N ALA A 336 14.97 17.00 -19.10
CA ALA A 336 14.23 18.25 -18.97
C ALA A 336 14.10 19.03 -20.29
N SER A 337 15.10 18.97 -21.17
CA SER A 337 15.07 19.62 -22.50
C SER A 337 14.21 18.89 -23.53
N SER A 338 13.87 17.62 -23.32
CA SER A 338 12.80 16.94 -24.07
C SER A 338 11.46 17.14 -23.38
N ALA A 339 10.59 17.97 -23.95
CA ALA A 339 9.14 18.15 -23.71
C ALA A 339 8.40 17.12 -22.82
N GLN A 340 8.67 17.04 -21.51
CA GLN A 340 8.09 16.01 -20.66
C GLN A 340 7.54 16.56 -19.33
N SER A 341 6.21 16.51 -19.23
CA SER A 341 5.36 16.94 -18.11
C SER A 341 5.64 16.17 -16.81
N PHE A 342 5.37 16.77 -15.64
CA PHE A 342 5.29 16.05 -14.36
C PHE A 342 4.17 15.03 -14.50
N CYS A 343 4.56 13.75 -14.55
CA CYS A 343 3.67 12.63 -14.77
C CYS A 343 3.91 11.64 -13.63
N PRO A 344 3.01 11.57 -12.63
CA PRO A 344 3.14 10.61 -11.53
C PRO A 344 3.35 9.18 -12.02
N ALA A 345 2.68 8.79 -13.12
CA ALA A 345 2.87 7.46 -13.73
C ALA A 345 4.33 7.17 -14.13
N ARG A 346 5.11 8.18 -14.54
CA ARG A 346 6.54 8.02 -14.83
C ARG A 346 7.38 7.82 -13.59
N ILE A 347 7.07 8.56 -12.54
CA ILE A 347 7.75 8.39 -11.24
C ILE A 347 7.47 6.99 -10.72
N PHE A 348 6.21 6.53 -10.77
CA PHE A 348 5.83 5.18 -10.39
C PHE A 348 6.50 4.12 -11.26
N ALA A 349 6.56 4.31 -12.58
CA ALA A 349 7.29 3.41 -13.48
C ALA A 349 8.78 3.29 -13.10
N ALA A 350 9.44 4.42 -12.85
CA ALA A 350 10.85 4.44 -12.45
C ALA A 350 11.08 3.79 -11.07
N VAL A 351 10.17 4.00 -10.12
CA VAL A 351 10.22 3.36 -8.80
C VAL A 351 10.04 1.85 -8.92
N ILE A 352 9.09 1.40 -9.73
CA ILE A 352 8.86 -0.03 -9.98
C ILE A 352 10.05 -0.67 -10.69
N GLU A 353 10.61 -0.01 -11.70
CA GLU A 353 11.82 -0.48 -12.40
C GLU A 353 13.00 -0.60 -11.43
N THR A 354 13.23 0.42 -10.60
CA THR A 354 14.29 0.40 -9.56
C THR A 354 14.03 -0.71 -8.53
N PHE A 355 12.77 -0.93 -8.16
CA PHE A 355 12.38 -1.98 -7.22
C PHE A 355 12.59 -3.38 -7.83
N GLU A 356 12.13 -3.62 -9.06
CA GLU A 356 12.31 -4.89 -9.78
C GLU A 356 13.81 -5.23 -9.91
N ASP A 357 14.63 -4.25 -10.32
CA ASP A 357 16.08 -4.42 -10.44
C ASP A 357 16.72 -4.78 -9.10
N ALA A 358 16.39 -4.05 -8.03
CA ALA A 358 16.93 -4.31 -6.70
C ALA A 358 16.43 -5.63 -6.11
N PHE A 359 15.18 -6.01 -6.37
CA PHE A 359 14.54 -7.18 -5.78
C PHE A 359 14.88 -8.48 -6.51
N ILE A 360 14.94 -8.49 -7.84
CA ILE A 360 15.10 -9.71 -8.66
C ILE A 360 16.49 -9.86 -9.26
N ARG A 361 17.13 -8.73 -9.59
CA ARG A 361 18.44 -8.72 -10.24
C ARG A 361 19.59 -8.49 -9.27
N SER A 362 19.31 -8.40 -7.96
CA SER A 362 20.38 -8.43 -6.97
C SER A 362 21.14 -9.76 -7.05
N LYS A 363 22.45 -9.68 -6.84
CA LYS A 363 23.36 -10.84 -6.88
C LYS A 363 22.89 -11.95 -5.93
N ASP A 364 22.26 -11.56 -4.83
CA ASP A 364 21.84 -12.46 -3.75
C ASP A 364 20.34 -12.80 -3.79
N ALA A 365 19.59 -12.33 -4.79
CA ALA A 365 18.14 -12.58 -4.92
C ALA A 365 17.81 -14.07 -4.90
N GLU A 366 18.56 -14.89 -5.63
CA GLU A 366 18.33 -16.34 -5.72
C GLU A 366 18.60 -17.05 -4.39
N LYS A 367 19.64 -16.59 -3.67
CA LYS A 367 19.94 -17.08 -2.33
C LYS A 367 18.85 -16.70 -1.34
N ALA A 368 18.42 -15.44 -1.35
CA ALA A 368 17.36 -14.96 -0.47
C ALA A 368 16.01 -15.65 -0.75
N ILE A 369 15.64 -15.84 -2.03
CA ILE A 369 14.44 -16.60 -2.42
C ILE A 369 14.58 -18.07 -1.99
N SER A 370 15.77 -18.67 -2.08
CA SER A 370 16.01 -20.02 -1.56
C SER A 370 15.74 -20.11 -0.07
N VAL A 371 16.18 -19.11 0.70
CA VAL A 371 15.93 -19.07 2.14
C VAL A 371 14.42 -18.92 2.41
N ILE A 372 13.73 -18.02 1.73
CA ILE A 372 12.26 -17.86 1.84
C ILE A 372 11.54 -19.18 1.50
N ALA A 373 11.98 -19.89 0.46
CA ALA A 373 11.40 -21.18 0.08
C ALA A 373 11.63 -22.27 1.14
N LYS A 374 12.81 -22.32 1.76
CA LYS A 374 13.09 -23.23 2.89
C LYS A 374 12.21 -22.91 4.09
N GLU A 375 11.98 -21.63 4.39
CA GLU A 375 11.09 -21.21 5.47
C GLU A 375 9.63 -21.59 5.18
N TRP A 376 9.19 -21.44 3.93
CA TRP A 376 7.86 -21.88 3.52
C TRP A 376 7.68 -23.38 3.71
N GLU A 377 8.71 -24.18 3.40
CA GLU A 377 8.73 -25.60 3.70
C GLU A 377 8.63 -25.87 5.21
N ASN A 378 9.32 -25.09 6.04
CA ASN A 378 9.30 -25.23 7.49
C ASN A 378 7.97 -24.81 8.13
N GLU A 379 7.30 -23.76 7.63
CA GLU A 379 5.97 -23.34 8.11
C GLU A 379 4.87 -24.32 7.70
N LEU A 380 4.99 -24.95 6.53
CA LEU A 380 4.06 -26.00 6.09
C LEU A 380 4.29 -27.34 6.80
N ARG A 381 5.44 -27.54 7.47
CA ARG A 381 5.68 -28.74 8.28
C ARG A 381 4.88 -28.64 9.58
N PRO A 382 4.08 -29.66 9.94
CA PRO A 382 3.43 -29.69 11.25
C PRO A 382 4.49 -29.62 12.35
N THR A 383 4.22 -28.84 13.40
CA THR A 383 5.08 -28.73 14.57
C THR A 383 5.40 -30.16 15.05
N PRO A 384 6.68 -30.57 15.09
CA PRO A 384 7.01 -31.93 15.46
C PRO A 384 6.44 -32.20 16.86
N ASP A 385 5.83 -33.36 17.05
CA ASP A 385 5.41 -33.78 18.38
C ASP A 385 6.61 -33.76 19.34
N GLU A 386 6.35 -33.64 20.64
CA GLU A 386 7.39 -33.45 21.65
C GLU A 386 8.47 -34.55 21.59
N LYS A 387 8.07 -35.77 21.21
CA LYS A 387 8.96 -36.90 21.01
C LYS A 387 9.89 -36.69 19.81
N THR A 388 9.38 -36.19 18.69
CA THR A 388 10.15 -35.88 17.50
C THR A 388 11.06 -34.67 17.71
N ARG A 389 10.63 -33.65 18.50
CA ARG A 389 11.49 -32.54 18.92
C ARG A 389 12.69 -33.02 19.72
N LEU A 390 12.47 -33.82 20.77
CA LEU A 390 13.54 -34.38 21.59
C LEU A 390 14.51 -35.25 20.77
N THR A 391 14.00 -35.97 19.76
CA THR A 391 14.83 -36.81 18.89
C THR A 391 15.68 -35.96 17.92
N ASN A 392 15.14 -34.84 17.42
CA ASN A 392 15.85 -33.92 16.54
C ASN A 392 16.86 -33.05 17.29
N GLU A 393 16.56 -32.61 18.51
CA GLU A 393 17.50 -31.90 19.39
C GLU A 393 18.68 -32.81 19.80
N ALA A 394 18.42 -34.10 20.04
CA ALA A 394 19.46 -35.09 20.27
C ALA A 394 20.34 -35.34 19.03
N ARG A 395 19.75 -35.35 17.82
CA ARG A 395 20.50 -35.48 16.56
C ARG A 395 21.29 -34.22 16.20
N GLY A 396 20.75 -33.03 16.42
CA GLY A 396 21.43 -31.76 16.20
C GLY A 396 22.65 -31.61 17.12
N SER A 397 22.50 -31.99 18.40
CA SER A 397 23.61 -32.01 19.37
C SER A 397 24.70 -33.04 19.03
N LEU A 398 24.37 -34.12 18.32
CA LEU A 398 25.35 -35.12 17.86
C LEU A 398 26.10 -34.69 16.59
N CYS A 399 25.54 -33.78 15.79
CA CYS A 399 26.23 -33.21 14.62
C CYS A 399 27.17 -32.05 15.00
N SER A 400 26.88 -31.28 16.05
CA SER A 400 27.78 -30.24 16.57
C SER A 400 28.96 -30.80 17.40
N LEU A 401 28.94 -32.09 17.72
CA LEU A 401 30.03 -32.83 18.40
C LEU A 401 30.96 -33.59 17.44
N LYS A 402 30.83 -33.38 16.13
CA LYS A 402 31.80 -33.83 15.11
C LYS A 402 32.41 -32.65 14.37
N ILE A 403 33.18 -31.84 15.09
CA ILE A 403 34.28 -31.04 14.54
C ILE A 403 35.51 -31.31 15.42
#